data_AF-A0A392NRD0-F1
#
_entry.id   AF-A0A392NRD0-F1
#
_cell.length_a   1.000
_cell.length_b   1.000
_cell.length_c   1.000
_cell.angle_alpha   90.00
_cell.angle_beta   90.00
_cell.angle_gamma   90.00
#
_symmetry.space_group_name_H-M   'P 1'
#
loop_
_entity.id
_entity.type
_entity.pdbx_description
1 polymer ?
#
loop_
_entity_poly.entity_id
_entity_poly.type
_entity_poly.pdbx_seq_one_letter_code
_entity_poly.pdbx_strand_id
1 'polypeptide(L)'
;VRPIVPPTPSKFIRKLEFNLWLKISLEDEVVSMTVLRLASLKSWYSLSYGRFQMELCLNPGLVKKWKRMLKKEPVKGGQLLDPSTTVEVKFLRNLIEEFLEVVIC
;
A
#
# COMPACT_ATOMS: atom_id res chain seq x y z
N VAL A 1 44.69 -7.25 -16.46
CA VAL A 1 43.79 -7.74 -15.38
C VAL A 1 42.37 -7.53 -15.85
N ARG A 2 41.55 -8.58 -16.04
CA ARG A 2 40.13 -8.39 -16.38
C ARG A 2 39.39 -7.90 -15.13
N PRO A 3 38.56 -6.84 -15.21
CA PRO A 3 37.79 -6.39 -14.07
C PRO A 3 36.79 -7.49 -13.68
N ILE A 4 36.86 -7.92 -12.43
CA ILE A 4 35.87 -8.81 -11.83
C ILE A 4 34.62 -7.96 -11.62
N VAL A 5 33.66 -8.07 -12.53
CA VAL A 5 32.34 -7.46 -12.36
C VAL A 5 31.61 -8.31 -11.32
N PRO A 6 31.19 -7.75 -10.17
CA PRO A 6 30.45 -8.51 -9.17
C PRO A 6 29.15 -9.03 -9.80
N PRO A 7 28.75 -10.28 -9.49
CA PRO A 7 27.53 -10.84 -10.04
C PRO A 7 26.34 -9.96 -9.65
N THR A 8 25.51 -9.62 -10.63
CA THR A 8 24.27 -8.88 -10.37
C THR A 8 23.35 -9.73 -9.48
N PRO A 9 22.86 -9.18 -8.35
CA PRO A 9 22.00 -9.93 -7.45
C PRO A 9 20.77 -10.44 -8.20
N SER A 10 20.46 -11.72 -8.00
CA SER A 10 19.27 -12.34 -8.61
C SER A 10 18.00 -11.61 -8.16
N LYS A 11 16.92 -11.71 -8.94
CA LYS A 11 15.60 -11.15 -8.57
C LYS A 11 15.15 -11.61 -7.18
N PHE A 12 15.52 -12.83 -6.77
CA PHE A 12 15.24 -13.36 -5.45
C PHE A 12 16.00 -12.60 -4.36
N ILE A 13 17.30 -12.36 -4.55
CA ILE A 13 18.14 -11.63 -3.58
C ILE A 13 17.64 -10.19 -3.43
N ARG A 14 17.37 -9.48 -4.53
CA ARG A 14 16.84 -8.11 -4.45
C ARG A 14 15.49 -8.03 -3.73
N LYS A 15 14.63 -9.04 -3.92
CA LYS A 15 13.35 -9.11 -3.22
C LYS A 15 13.54 -9.42 -1.73
N LEU A 16 14.50 -10.26 -1.38
CA LEU A 16 14.82 -10.55 0.02
C LEU A 16 15.39 -9.32 0.73
N GLU A 17 16.33 -8.63 0.08
CA GLU A 17 16.94 -7.38 0.57
C GLU A 17 15.88 -6.30 0.79
N PHE A 18 14.98 -6.10 -0.17
CA PHE A 18 13.89 -5.14 -0.04
C PHE A 18 12.96 -5.45 1.15
N ASN A 19 12.61 -6.73 1.33
CA ASN A 19 11.79 -7.14 2.48
C ASN A 19 12.50 -6.97 3.82
N LEU A 20 13.81 -7.24 3.86
CA LEU A 20 14.61 -7.05 5.07
C LEU A 20 14.73 -5.56 5.41
N TRP A 21 15.00 -4.72 4.40
CA TRP A 21 15.01 -3.27 4.54
C TRP A 21 13.67 -2.71 5.01
N LEU A 22 12.56 -3.18 4.45
CA LEU A 22 11.22 -2.80 4.90
C LEU A 22 10.99 -3.15 6.36
N LYS A 23 11.40 -4.35 6.80
CA LYS A 23 11.24 -4.78 8.19
C LYS A 23 12.06 -3.94 9.15
N ILE A 24 13.36 -3.76 8.86
CA ILE A 24 14.27 -2.95 9.68
C ILE A 24 13.74 -1.50 9.75
N SER A 25 13.29 -0.96 8.64
CA SER A 25 12.75 0.40 8.61
C SER A 25 11.42 0.55 9.37
N LEU A 26 10.64 -0.53 9.54
CA LEU A 26 9.40 -0.51 10.33
C LEU A 26 9.62 -0.71 11.83
N GLU A 27 10.84 -1.06 12.26
CA GLU A 27 11.21 -1.07 13.69
C GLU A 27 11.36 0.36 14.24
N ASP A 28 11.63 1.33 13.36
CA ASP A 28 11.58 2.75 13.70
C ASP A 28 10.12 3.20 13.86
N GLU A 29 9.77 3.75 15.03
CA GLU A 29 8.41 4.12 15.39
C GLU A 29 7.82 5.22 14.49
N VAL A 30 8.64 6.20 14.08
CA VAL A 30 8.19 7.33 13.24
C VAL A 30 7.88 6.82 11.83
N VAL A 31 8.74 5.98 11.29
CA VAL A 31 8.52 5.35 9.99
C VAL A 31 7.32 4.40 10.05
N SER A 32 7.23 3.58 11.11
CA SER A 32 6.12 2.65 11.31
C SER A 32 4.78 3.37 11.36
N MET A 33 4.66 4.43 12.16
CA MET A 33 3.41 5.20 12.25
C MET A 33 3.01 5.81 10.90
N THR A 34 3.98 6.28 10.12
CA THR A 34 3.75 6.88 8.80
C THR A 34 3.33 5.82 7.78
N VAL A 35 4.05 4.71 7.72
CA VAL A 35 3.78 3.62 6.77
C VAL A 35 2.47 2.91 7.12
N LEU A 36 2.14 2.71 8.40
CA LEU A 36 0.89 2.09 8.82
C LEU A 36 -0.35 2.92 8.47
N ARG A 37 -0.22 4.26 8.39
CA ARG A 37 -1.31 5.11 7.84
C ARG A 37 -1.55 4.81 6.36
N LEU A 38 -0.48 4.64 5.59
CA LEU A 38 -0.52 4.28 4.18
C LEU A 38 -0.91 2.81 3.93
N ALA A 39 -0.62 1.90 4.86
CA ALA A 39 -1.00 0.49 4.77
C ALA A 39 -2.34 0.18 5.47
N SER A 40 -3.11 1.20 5.83
CA SER A 40 -4.39 1.03 6.52
C SER A 40 -5.45 0.46 5.58
N LEU A 41 -6.53 -0.10 6.17
CA LEU A 41 -7.66 -0.59 5.37
C LEU A 41 -8.29 0.53 4.52
N LYS A 42 -8.21 1.80 4.94
CA LYS A 42 -8.70 2.94 4.15
C LYS A 42 -7.96 3.11 2.83
N SER A 43 -6.68 2.76 2.79
CA SER A 43 -5.89 2.85 1.57
C SER A 43 -6.43 1.98 0.44
N TRP A 44 -7.30 1.00 0.73
CA TRP A 44 -7.93 0.17 -0.31
C TRP A 44 -8.87 0.97 -1.23
N TYR A 45 -9.25 2.20 -0.86
CA TYR A 45 -9.92 3.14 -1.77
C TYR A 45 -9.04 3.62 -2.94
N SER A 46 -7.73 3.38 -2.90
CA SER A 46 -6.85 3.64 -4.05
C SER A 46 -6.90 2.51 -5.09
N LEU A 47 -7.39 1.33 -4.72
CA LEU A 47 -7.44 0.17 -5.61
C LEU A 47 -8.54 0.34 -6.68
N SER A 48 -8.31 -0.26 -7.84
CA SER A 48 -9.39 -0.46 -8.81
C SER A 48 -10.45 -1.41 -8.24
N TYR A 49 -11.70 -1.24 -8.67
CA TYR A 49 -12.82 -2.03 -8.17
C TYR A 49 -12.60 -3.54 -8.36
N GLY A 50 -12.09 -3.96 -9.53
CA GLY A 50 -11.78 -5.37 -9.80
C GLY A 50 -10.70 -5.91 -8.85
N ARG A 51 -9.65 -5.13 -8.56
CA ARG A 51 -8.61 -5.54 -7.62
C ARG A 51 -9.15 -5.65 -6.20
N PHE A 52 -9.96 -4.67 -5.78
CA PHE A 52 -10.62 -4.68 -4.48
C PHE A 52 -11.50 -5.92 -4.28
N GLN A 53 -12.32 -6.26 -5.27
CA GLN A 53 -13.17 -7.46 -5.22
C GLN A 53 -12.34 -8.73 -5.08
N MET A 54 -11.26 -8.85 -5.85
CA MET A 54 -10.37 -10.01 -5.80
C MET A 54 -9.73 -10.19 -4.42
N GLU A 55 -9.23 -9.11 -3.82
CA GLU A 55 -8.64 -9.15 -2.46
C GLU A 55 -9.67 -9.55 -1.38
N LEU A 56 -10.92 -9.09 -1.51
CA LEU A 56 -12.01 -9.48 -0.60
C LEU A 56 -12.42 -10.95 -0.76
N CYS A 57 -12.42 -11.48 -1.99
CA CYS A 57 -12.70 -12.89 -2.24
C CYS A 57 -11.63 -13.80 -1.64
N LEU A 58 -10.36 -13.41 -1.73
CA LEU A 58 -9.23 -14.14 -1.14
C LEU A 58 -9.20 -14.04 0.38
N ASN A 59 -9.80 -12.99 0.97
CA ASN A 59 -9.78 -12.74 2.40
C ASN A 59 -11.19 -12.41 2.96
N PRO A 60 -12.08 -13.42 3.10
CA PRO A 60 -13.47 -13.18 3.51
C PRO A 60 -13.61 -12.47 4.86
N GLY A 61 -12.65 -12.67 5.78
CA GLY A 61 -12.61 -11.99 7.09
C GLY A 61 -12.48 -10.46 6.99
N LEU A 62 -11.90 -9.95 5.90
CA LEU A 62 -11.74 -8.52 5.66
C LEU A 62 -13.06 -7.85 5.27
N VAL A 63 -14.02 -8.57 4.69
CA VAL A 63 -15.34 -8.02 4.35
C VAL A 63 -16.04 -7.48 5.60
N LYS A 64 -15.96 -8.20 6.72
CA LYS A 64 -16.55 -7.76 7.99
C LYS A 64 -15.83 -6.53 8.55
N LYS A 65 -14.50 -6.48 8.41
CA LYS A 65 -13.68 -5.33 8.84
C LYS A 65 -13.96 -4.09 7.99
N TRP A 66 -14.09 -4.26 6.68
CA TRP A 66 -14.45 -3.22 5.72
C TRP A 66 -15.82 -2.61 6.03
N LYS A 67 -16.86 -3.47 6.17
CA LYS A 67 -18.21 -3.02 6.53
C LYS A 67 -18.26 -2.26 7.86
N ARG A 68 -17.44 -2.66 8.85
CA ARG A 68 -17.33 -1.93 10.13
C ARG A 68 -16.63 -0.59 9.98
N MET A 69 -15.61 -0.50 9.12
CA MET A 69 -14.91 0.76 8.83
C MET A 69 -15.86 1.77 8.18
N LEU A 70 -16.65 1.35 7.17
CA LEU A 70 -17.67 2.18 6.53
C LEU A 70 -18.68 2.77 7.52
N LYS A 71 -19.06 2.01 8.55
CA LYS A 71 -20.00 2.47 9.59
C LYS A 71 -19.38 3.43 10.62
N LYS A 72 -18.05 3.46 10.73
CA LYS A 72 -17.31 4.28 11.70
C LYS A 72 -16.78 5.59 11.12
N GLU A 73 -16.95 5.83 9.81
CA GLU A 73 -16.49 7.08 9.21
C GLU A 73 -17.25 8.27 9.84
N PRO A 74 -16.53 9.25 10.39
CA PRO A 74 -17.14 10.34 11.13
C PRO A 74 -17.88 11.27 10.16
N VAL A 75 -19.18 11.43 10.39
CA VAL A 75 -19.97 12.52 9.83
C VAL A 75 -19.53 13.81 10.53
N LYS A 76 -18.48 14.47 10.02
CA LYS A 76 -18.09 15.80 10.51
C LYS A 76 -19.10 16.81 9.96
N GLY A 77 -19.96 17.36 10.83
CA GLY A 77 -20.88 18.46 10.47
C GLY A 77 -22.04 18.07 9.55
N GLY A 78 -22.45 16.81 9.51
CA GLY A 78 -23.57 16.35 8.67
C GLY A 78 -23.20 15.95 7.24
N GLN A 79 -21.95 16.19 6.80
CA GLN A 79 -21.47 15.74 5.49
C GLN A 79 -20.70 14.43 5.61
N LEU A 80 -21.05 13.49 4.72
CA LEU A 80 -20.29 12.28 4.48
C LEU A 80 -18.99 12.68 3.78
N LEU A 81 -17.87 12.67 4.50
CA LEU A 81 -16.57 12.88 3.88
C LEU A 81 -16.26 11.66 3.02
N ASP A 82 -16.04 11.86 1.72
CA ASP A 82 -15.65 10.78 0.83
C ASP A 82 -14.22 10.31 1.19
N PRO A 83 -14.05 9.08 1.72
CA PRO A 83 -12.75 8.59 2.13
C PRO A 83 -11.75 8.46 0.97
N SER A 84 -12.25 8.40 -0.28
CA SER A 84 -11.42 8.35 -1.48
C SER A 84 -10.63 9.65 -1.70
N THR A 85 -11.07 10.75 -1.08
CA THR A 85 -10.47 12.08 -1.23
C THR A 85 -9.34 12.37 -0.23
N THR A 86 -9.11 11.45 0.72
CA THR A 86 -8.05 11.60 1.73
C THR A 86 -6.66 11.66 1.08
N VAL A 87 -5.74 12.37 1.73
CA VAL A 87 -4.39 12.62 1.21
C VAL A 87 -3.63 11.31 1.03
N GLU A 88 -3.75 10.39 1.98
CA GLU A 88 -3.11 9.07 1.93
C GLU A 88 -3.60 8.23 0.74
N VAL A 89 -4.90 8.24 0.47
CA VAL A 89 -5.50 7.49 -0.64
C VAL A 89 -5.07 8.08 -1.98
N LYS A 90 -5.10 9.41 -2.12
CA LYS A 90 -4.62 10.09 -3.33
C LYS A 90 -3.14 9.86 -3.58
N PHE A 91 -2.32 10.01 -2.54
CA PHE A 91 -0.88 9.75 -2.62
C PHE A 91 -0.59 8.34 -3.12
N LEU A 92 -1.23 7.32 -2.55
CA LEU A 92 -1.03 5.93 -2.98
C LEU A 92 -1.52 5.66 -4.39
N ARG A 93 -2.64 6.27 -4.79
CA ARG A 93 -3.14 6.16 -6.16
C ARG A 93 -2.12 6.73 -7.15
N ASN A 94 -1.65 7.95 -6.90
CA ASN A 94 -0.65 8.61 -7.75
C ASN A 94 0.65 7.82 -7.78
N LEU A 95 1.13 7.32 -6.64
CA LEU A 95 2.35 6.50 -6.58
C LEU A 95 2.22 5.22 -7.39
N ILE A 96 1.06 4.56 -7.35
CA ILE A 96 0.81 3.35 -8.16
C ILE A 96 0.76 3.71 -9.64
N GLU A 97 0.11 4.81 -10.01
CA GLU A 97 0.03 5.28 -11.40
C GLU A 97 1.42 5.64 -11.95
N GLU A 98 2.22 6.42 -11.21
CA GLU A 98 3.60 6.75 -11.54
C GLU A 98 4.48 5.50 -11.67
N PHE A 99 4.35 4.55 -10.73
CA PHE A 99 5.10 3.30 -10.80
C PHE A 99 4.73 2.46 -12.02
N LEU A 100 3.44 2.37 -12.34
CA LEU A 100 2.97 1.65 -13.52
C LEU A 100 3.44 2.32 -14.81
N GLU A 101 3.45 3.65 -14.88
CA GLU A 101 4.00 4.38 -16.02
C GLU A 101 5.47 4.03 -16.27
N VAL A 102 6.28 3.97 -15.20
CA VAL A 102 7.71 3.62 -15.32
C VAL A 102 7.96 2.16 -15.67
N VAL A 103 7.09 1.24 -15.24
CA VAL A 103 7.28 -0.22 -15.46
C VAL A 103 6.67 -0.71 -16.78
N ILE A 104 5.62 -0.04 -17.25
CA ILE A 104 4.91 -0.39 -18.49
C ILE A 104 5.53 0.31 -19.72
N CYS A 105 6.15 1.48 -19.55
CA CYS A 105 6.99 2.10 -20.59
C CYS A 105 8.34 1.38 -20.74
#